data_AF-A0A1L7BEV1-F1
#
_entry.id   AF-A0A1L7BEV1-F1
#
_cell.length_a   1.000
_cell.length_b   1.000
_cell.length_c   1.000
_cell.angle_alpha   90.00
_cell.angle_beta   90.00
_cell.angle_gamma   90.00
#
_symmetry.space_group_name_H-M   'P 1'
#
loop_
_entity.id
_entity.type
_entity.pdbx_description
1 polymer ?
#
loop_
_entity_poly.entity_id
_entity_poly.type
_entity_poly.pdbx_seq_one_letter_code
_entity_poly.pdbx_strand_id
1 'polypeptide(L)'
;MCKVLKFPRSTYYKAINRKKSDREKFNEILDKKILKIYNDSKKRYGAPKIYKILEKQGIKVNIKTVQKRMKKLGIRSIVVKKFKNHKTKEKIQQLPNILNQDFETTTINQKWCGDITYINIPGTGWTYLANVMDMHTNKIIGYSYSKKMDKELLVIWFGGKNMA
;
A
#
# COMPACT_ATOMS: atom_id res chain seq x y z
N MET A 1 -23.16 5.56 -47.00
CA MET A 1 -21.96 5.35 -46.15
C MET A 1 -20.65 5.27 -46.96
N CYS A 2 -20.32 4.16 -47.65
CA CYS A 2 -19.01 3.98 -48.31
C CYS A 2 -18.64 5.04 -49.38
N LYS A 3 -19.61 5.49 -50.20
CA LYS A 3 -19.40 6.57 -51.18
C LYS A 3 -19.08 7.92 -50.51
N VAL A 4 -19.76 8.23 -49.40
CA VAL A 4 -19.58 9.49 -48.64
C VAL A 4 -18.22 9.51 -47.95
N LEU A 5 -17.79 8.37 -47.40
CA LEU A 5 -16.50 8.22 -46.71
C LEU A 5 -15.31 7.90 -47.66
N LYS A 6 -15.54 7.90 -48.99
CA LYS A 6 -14.56 7.51 -50.03
C LYS A 6 -13.83 6.18 -49.74
N PHE A 7 -14.54 5.19 -49.20
CA PHE A 7 -13.99 3.88 -48.86
C PHE A 7 -14.42 2.80 -49.87
N PRO A 8 -13.54 1.87 -50.28
CA PRO A 8 -13.93 0.74 -51.12
C PRO A 8 -14.97 -0.14 -50.41
N ARG A 9 -16.05 -0.50 -51.13
CA ARG A 9 -17.12 -1.36 -50.58
C ARG A 9 -16.59 -2.72 -50.11
N SER A 10 -15.60 -3.28 -50.81
CA SER A 10 -14.96 -4.55 -50.44
C SER A 10 -14.30 -4.49 -49.05
N THR A 11 -13.67 -3.37 -48.70
CA THR A 11 -13.04 -3.16 -47.38
C THR A 11 -14.08 -3.08 -46.27
N TYR A 12 -15.22 -2.43 -46.52
CA TYR A 12 -16.34 -2.35 -45.58
C TYR A 12 -16.90 -3.73 -45.26
N TYR A 13 -17.24 -4.53 -46.28
CA TYR A 13 -17.75 -5.88 -46.08
C TYR A 13 -16.69 -6.84 -45.52
N LYS A 14 -15.41 -6.64 -45.86
CA LYS A 14 -14.29 -7.40 -45.26
C LYS A 14 -14.15 -7.11 -43.76
N ALA A 15 -14.42 -5.88 -43.32
CA ALA A 15 -14.41 -5.52 -41.90
C ALA A 15 -15.63 -6.10 -41.16
N ILE A 16 -16.82 -6.05 -41.77
CA ILE A 16 -18.05 -6.59 -41.18
C ILE A 16 -17.99 -8.12 -41.08
N ASN A 17 -17.55 -8.79 -42.14
CA ASN A 17 -17.48 -10.25 -42.19
C ASN A 17 -16.15 -10.79 -41.64
N ARG A 18 -15.37 -9.95 -40.96
CA ARG A 18 -14.06 -10.35 -40.42
C ARG A 18 -14.26 -11.41 -39.33
N LYS A 19 -13.75 -12.61 -39.59
CA LYS A 19 -13.59 -13.64 -38.56
C LYS A 19 -12.43 -13.28 -37.64
N LYS A 20 -12.54 -13.65 -36.35
CA LYS A 20 -11.46 -13.48 -35.38
C LYS A 20 -10.22 -14.24 -35.86
N SER A 21 -9.09 -13.54 -35.87
CA SER A 21 -7.79 -14.17 -36.12
C SER A 21 -7.45 -15.14 -34.99
N ASP A 22 -6.57 -16.11 -35.27
CA ASP A 22 -6.13 -17.04 -34.22
C ASP A 22 -5.39 -16.33 -33.08
N ARG A 23 -4.72 -15.22 -33.39
CA ARG A 23 -4.12 -14.33 -32.40
C ARG A 23 -5.18 -13.69 -31.49
N GLU A 24 -6.34 -13.30 -32.02
CA GLU A 24 -7.45 -12.76 -31.21
C GLU A 24 -8.06 -13.84 -30.33
N LYS A 25 -8.29 -15.04 -30.86
CA LYS A 25 -8.78 -16.19 -30.07
C LYS A 25 -7.80 -16.54 -28.94
N PHE A 26 -6.51 -16.65 -29.25
CA PHE A 26 -5.47 -16.89 -28.24
C PHE A 26 -5.45 -15.80 -27.16
N ASN A 27 -5.56 -14.54 -27.57
CA ASN A 27 -5.60 -13.40 -26.66
C ASN A 27 -6.84 -13.39 -25.75
N GLU A 28 -7.97 -13.95 -26.17
CA GLU A 28 -9.16 -14.10 -25.33
C GLU A 28 -8.97 -15.21 -24.29
N ILE A 29 -8.34 -16.32 -24.69
CA ILE A 29 -7.98 -17.40 -23.76
C ILE A 29 -6.96 -16.90 -22.72
N LEU A 30 -5.96 -16.14 -23.18
CA LEU A 30 -4.94 -15.55 -22.32
C LEU A 30 -5.56 -14.57 -21.32
N ASP A 31 -6.51 -13.74 -21.73
CA ASP A 31 -7.21 -12.82 -20.82
C ASP A 31 -7.94 -13.56 -19.71
N LYS A 32 -8.67 -14.64 -20.05
CA LYS A 32 -9.36 -15.46 -19.06
C LYS A 32 -8.39 -16.04 -18.03
N LYS A 33 -7.24 -16.54 -18.48
CA LYS A 33 -6.20 -17.09 -17.58
C LYS A 33 -5.57 -16.01 -16.69
N ILE A 34 -5.24 -14.85 -17.27
CA ILE A 34 -4.71 -13.71 -16.51
C ILE A 34 -5.71 -13.27 -15.43
N LEU A 35 -6.99 -13.15 -15.78
CA LEU A 35 -8.03 -12.72 -14.84
C LEU A 35 -8.23 -13.73 -13.70
N LYS A 36 -8.18 -15.03 -14.02
CA LYS A 36 -8.24 -16.11 -13.03
C LYS A 36 -7.09 -16.00 -12.02
N ILE A 37 -5.84 -15.97 -12.50
CA ILE A 37 -4.65 -15.85 -11.63
C ILE A 37 -4.71 -14.57 -10.78
N TYR A 38 -5.16 -13.46 -11.37
CA TYR A 38 -5.32 -12.19 -10.67
C TYR A 38 -6.33 -12.31 -9.52
N ASN A 39 -7.51 -12.90 -9.76
CA ASN A 39 -8.54 -13.09 -8.75
C ASN A 39 -8.11 -14.09 -7.67
N ASP A 40 -7.50 -15.20 -8.04
CA ASP A 40 -6.98 -16.23 -7.11
C ASP A 40 -5.93 -15.63 -6.16
N SER A 41 -5.12 -14.68 -6.65
CA SER A 41 -4.16 -13.94 -5.83
C SER A 41 -4.79 -12.91 -4.89
N LYS A 42 -6.13 -12.79 -4.85
CA LYS A 42 -6.86 -11.69 -4.20
C LYS A 42 -6.42 -10.32 -4.73
N LYS A 43 -6.20 -10.23 -6.05
CA LYS A 43 -5.78 -9.01 -6.77
C LYS A 43 -4.36 -8.51 -6.45
N ARG A 44 -3.55 -9.29 -5.74
CA ARG A 44 -2.19 -8.90 -5.30
C ARG A 44 -1.12 -9.07 -6.37
N TYR A 45 -1.35 -9.91 -7.38
CA TYR A 45 -0.31 -10.22 -8.35
C TYR A 45 -0.33 -9.27 -9.54
N GLY A 46 0.82 -8.65 -9.79
CA GLY A 46 1.11 -7.90 -11.01
C GLY A 46 1.67 -8.78 -12.14
N ALA A 47 1.94 -8.15 -13.28
CA ALA A 47 2.44 -8.84 -14.49
C ALA A 47 3.64 -9.77 -14.25
N PRO A 48 4.67 -9.46 -13.43
CA PRO A 48 5.79 -10.38 -13.22
C PRO A 48 5.39 -11.70 -12.56
N LYS A 49 4.50 -11.65 -11.55
CA LYS A 49 4.03 -12.87 -10.85
C LYS A 49 3.06 -13.66 -11.71
N ILE A 50 2.16 -12.97 -12.42
CA ILE A 50 1.24 -13.61 -13.36
C ILE A 50 2.01 -14.28 -14.50
N TYR A 51 3.03 -13.62 -15.05
CA TYR A 51 3.91 -14.18 -16.08
C TYR A 51 4.56 -15.49 -15.62
N LYS A 52 5.19 -15.51 -14.43
CA LYS A 52 5.81 -16.75 -13.89
C LYS A 52 4.80 -17.88 -13.70
N ILE A 53 3.55 -17.58 -13.35
CA ILE A 53 2.50 -18.61 -13.20
C ILE A 53 2.06 -19.13 -14.57
N LEU A 54 1.90 -18.25 -15.57
CA LEU A 54 1.58 -18.65 -16.93
C LEU A 54 2.68 -19.51 -17.54
N GLU A 55 3.95 -19.16 -17.29
CA GLU A 55 5.13 -19.93 -17.72
C GLU A 55 5.13 -21.33 -17.09
N LYS A 56 4.86 -21.44 -15.78
CA LYS A 56 4.69 -22.73 -15.10
C LYS A 56 3.51 -23.55 -15.63
N GLN A 57 2.49 -22.90 -16.19
CA GLN A 57 1.35 -23.55 -16.86
C GLN A 57 1.65 -23.89 -18.34
N GLY A 58 2.90 -23.75 -18.79
CA GLY A 58 3.33 -24.08 -20.16
C GLY A 58 2.97 -23.03 -21.21
N ILE A 59 2.52 -21.84 -20.81
CA ILE A 59 2.08 -20.79 -21.75
C ILE A 59 3.25 -19.87 -22.05
N LYS A 60 3.83 -20.01 -23.24
CA LYS A 60 4.92 -19.15 -23.72
C LYS A 60 4.38 -17.80 -24.20
N VAL A 61 4.51 -16.76 -23.39
CA VAL A 61 4.16 -15.37 -23.74
C VAL A 61 5.19 -14.40 -23.17
N ASN A 62 5.46 -13.29 -23.85
CA ASN A 62 6.34 -12.26 -23.28
C ASN A 62 5.65 -11.53 -22.11
N ILE A 63 6.39 -11.16 -21.06
CA ILE A 63 5.91 -10.32 -19.95
C ILE A 63 5.26 -9.01 -20.44
N LYS A 64 5.77 -8.40 -21.52
CA LYS A 64 5.17 -7.21 -22.14
C LYS A 64 3.76 -7.48 -22.68
N THR A 65 3.52 -8.70 -23.20
CA THR A 65 2.18 -9.13 -23.62
C THR A 65 1.25 -9.18 -22.42
N VAL A 66 1.68 -9.80 -21.31
CA VAL A 66 0.90 -9.86 -20.06
C VAL A 66 0.56 -8.45 -19.56
N GLN A 67 1.53 -7.53 -19.53
CA GLN A 67 1.29 -6.13 -19.17
C GLN A 67 0.26 -5.45 -20.07
N LYS A 68 0.37 -5.64 -21.40
CA LYS A 68 -0.55 -5.05 -22.37
C LYS A 68 -1.97 -5.60 -22.21
N ARG A 69 -2.11 -6.91 -21.93
CA ARG A 69 -3.40 -7.56 -21.65
C ARG A 69 -3.99 -7.07 -20.32
N MET A 70 -3.19 -6.99 -19.26
CA MET A 70 -3.64 -6.44 -17.97
C MET A 70 -4.14 -5.00 -18.11
N LYS A 71 -3.44 -4.15 -18.87
CA LYS A 71 -3.89 -2.78 -19.18
C LYS A 71 -5.21 -2.79 -19.94
N LYS A 72 -5.36 -3.66 -20.95
CA LYS A 72 -6.62 -3.82 -21.70
C LYS A 72 -7.79 -4.25 -20.80
N LEU A 73 -7.53 -5.11 -19.82
CA LEU A 73 -8.51 -5.59 -18.84
C LEU A 73 -8.77 -4.60 -17.70
N GLY A 74 -8.04 -3.47 -17.62
CA GLY A 74 -8.19 -2.49 -16.55
C GLY A 74 -7.72 -2.96 -15.17
N ILE A 75 -6.86 -3.99 -15.11
CA ILE A 75 -6.40 -4.57 -13.83
C ILE A 75 -4.95 -4.19 -13.52
N ARG A 76 -4.64 -4.04 -12.22
CA ARG A 76 -3.32 -3.71 -11.70
C ARG A 76 -3.09 -4.38 -10.34
N SER A 77 -1.84 -4.58 -9.97
CA SER A 77 -1.47 -5.15 -8.67
C SER A 77 -2.00 -4.28 -7.51
N ILE A 78 -2.70 -4.89 -6.55
CA ILE A 78 -3.21 -4.25 -5.34
C ILE A 78 -2.53 -4.91 -4.13
N VAL A 79 -1.44 -4.30 -3.65
CA VAL A 79 -0.61 -4.84 -2.55
C VAL A 79 -1.06 -4.32 -1.19
N VAL A 80 -1.55 -3.08 -1.13
CA VAL A 80 -2.03 -2.45 0.11
C VAL A 80 -3.55 -2.37 0.06
N LYS A 81 -4.23 -3.05 0.99
CA LYS A 81 -5.63 -2.74 1.30
C LYS A 81 -5.65 -1.40 2.03
N LYS A 82 -6.54 -0.48 1.65
CA LYS A 82 -6.77 0.75 2.41
C LYS A 82 -7.00 0.37 3.88
N PHE A 83 -6.22 0.94 4.80
CA PHE A 83 -6.36 0.69 6.23
C PHE A 83 -7.81 0.96 6.64
N LYS A 84 -8.44 0.02 7.35
CA LYS A 84 -9.76 0.20 7.94
C LYS A 84 -9.57 0.26 9.45
N ASN A 85 -9.90 1.40 10.05
CA ASN A 85 -9.91 1.54 11.50
C ASN A 85 -10.87 0.48 12.07
N HIS A 86 -10.37 -0.41 12.91
CA HIS A 86 -11.22 -1.28 13.71
C HIS A 86 -11.92 -0.41 14.74
N LYS A 87 -13.27 -0.38 14.72
CA LYS A 87 -14.03 0.33 15.74
C LYS A 87 -13.82 -0.36 17.08
N THR A 88 -13.17 0.30 18.01
CA THR A 88 -13.13 -0.09 19.42
C THR A 88 -14.57 -0.01 19.97
N LYS A 89 -14.99 -0.97 20.79
CA LYS A 89 -16.35 -0.96 21.40
C LYS A 89 -16.51 0.13 22.45
N GLU A 90 -15.40 0.64 22.97
CA GLU A 90 -15.35 1.69 23.97
C GLU A 90 -15.38 3.07 23.32
N LYS A 91 -16.20 3.97 23.87
CA LYS A 91 -16.15 5.39 23.53
C LYS A 91 -14.83 5.95 24.06
N ILE A 92 -13.81 6.00 23.22
CA ILE A 92 -12.60 6.76 23.52
C ILE A 92 -13.03 8.22 23.62
N GLN A 93 -12.77 8.84 24.77
CA GLN A 93 -13.01 10.26 24.97
C GLN A 93 -12.07 11.00 24.01
N GLN A 94 -12.65 11.59 22.97
CA GLN A 94 -11.87 12.23 21.92
C GLN A 94 -11.40 13.59 22.44
N LEU A 95 -10.14 13.65 22.88
CA LEU A 95 -9.50 14.90 23.23
C LEU A 95 -9.33 15.76 21.96
N PRO A 96 -9.40 17.10 22.08
CA PRO A 96 -9.14 17.98 20.95
C PRO A 96 -7.72 17.74 20.43
N ASN A 97 -7.56 17.52 19.12
CA ASN A 97 -6.25 17.41 18.49
C ASN A 97 -5.66 18.81 18.32
N ILE A 98 -5.02 19.31 19.38
CA ILE A 98 -4.42 20.65 19.41
C ILE A 98 -3.28 20.78 18.38
N LEU A 99 -2.54 19.69 18.14
CA LEU A 99 -1.43 19.68 17.21
C LEU A 99 -1.89 19.74 15.75
N ASN A 100 -2.99 19.06 15.41
CA ASN A 100 -3.57 19.01 14.06
C ASN A 100 -2.56 18.78 12.91
N GLN A 101 -1.51 17.98 13.16
CA GLN A 101 -0.38 17.74 12.24
C GLN A 101 0.41 18.99 11.83
N ASP A 102 0.25 20.10 12.55
CA ASP A 102 1.13 21.25 12.46
C ASP A 102 2.36 21.01 13.36
N PHE A 103 3.50 20.77 12.74
CA PHE A 103 4.78 20.56 13.41
C PHE A 103 5.69 21.80 13.39
N GLU A 104 5.20 22.94 12.87
CA GLU A 104 5.99 24.18 12.80
C GLU A 104 6.23 24.75 14.21
N THR A 105 7.42 25.31 14.42
CA THR A 105 7.85 25.92 15.69
C THR A 105 8.66 27.18 15.42
N THR A 106 8.52 28.20 16.26
CA THR A 106 9.30 29.45 16.21
C THR A 106 10.46 29.47 17.19
N THR A 107 10.40 28.66 18.26
CA THR A 107 11.49 28.52 19.25
C THR A 107 11.41 27.17 19.96
N ILE A 108 12.42 26.87 20.80
CA ILE A 108 12.48 25.66 21.63
C ILE A 108 11.30 25.56 22.61
N ASN A 109 10.97 24.33 23.02
CA ASN A 109 9.96 24.01 24.03
C ASN A 109 8.50 24.37 23.68
N GLN A 110 8.18 24.52 22.40
CA GLN A 110 6.80 24.77 21.96
C GLN A 110 6.03 23.49 21.66
N LYS A 111 6.69 22.52 21.01
CA LYS A 111 6.09 21.24 20.62
C LYS A 111 7.11 20.14 20.84
N TRP A 112 6.66 19.07 21.49
CA TRP A 112 7.48 17.90 21.82
C TRP A 112 6.89 16.66 21.18
N CYS A 113 7.76 15.80 20.65
CA CYS A 113 7.40 14.48 20.15
C CYS A 113 7.94 13.43 21.10
N GLY A 114 7.12 12.47 21.52
CA GLY A 114 7.56 11.31 22.27
C GLY A 114 7.37 10.04 21.47
N ASP A 115 8.33 9.12 21.54
CA ASP A 115 8.21 7.78 20.97
C ASP A 115 8.69 6.72 21.97
N ILE A 116 8.10 5.53 21.91
CA ILE A 116 8.60 4.33 22.61
C ILE A 116 9.04 3.33 21.56
N THR A 117 10.34 3.04 21.55
CA THR A 117 10.92 2.02 20.68
C THR A 117 11.39 0.83 21.50
N TYR A 118 11.28 -0.37 20.91
CA TYR A 118 11.77 -1.62 21.50
C TYR A 118 13.19 -1.93 21.00
N ILE A 119 14.03 -2.43 21.89
CA ILE A 119 15.42 -2.80 21.61
C ILE A 119 15.64 -4.24 22.10
N ASN A 120 16.04 -5.14 21.20
CA ASN A 120 16.42 -6.49 21.59
C ASN A 120 17.90 -6.51 21.98
N ILE A 121 18.17 -6.87 23.23
CA ILE A 121 19.54 -6.95 23.74
C ILE A 121 19.89 -8.42 23.97
N PRO A 122 20.97 -8.93 23.34
CA PRO A 122 21.43 -10.30 23.56
C PRO A 122 21.59 -10.60 25.07
N GLY A 123 21.06 -11.75 25.50
CA GLY A 123 21.09 -12.19 26.91
C GLY A 123 20.09 -11.49 27.85
N THR A 124 19.53 -10.34 27.46
CA THR A 124 18.55 -9.59 28.28
C THR A 124 17.13 -9.69 27.72
N GLY A 125 16.99 -9.89 26.40
CA GLY A 125 15.71 -9.92 25.70
C GLY A 125 15.23 -8.53 25.28
N TRP A 126 13.92 -8.39 25.06
CA TRP A 126 13.31 -7.12 24.67
C TRP A 126 13.29 -6.11 25.80
N THR A 127 13.69 -4.90 25.48
CA THR A 127 13.74 -3.73 26.36
C THR A 127 13.12 -2.54 25.64
N TYR A 128 12.81 -1.48 26.39
CA TYR A 128 12.02 -0.36 25.89
C TYR A 128 12.73 0.94 26.21
N LEU A 129 12.85 1.80 25.20
CA LEU A 129 13.38 3.15 25.29
C LEU A 129 12.25 4.12 24.96
N ALA A 130 11.83 4.90 25.95
CA ALA A 130 10.99 6.07 25.72
C ALA A 130 11.89 7.28 25.52
N ASN A 131 11.64 8.07 24.48
CA ASN A 131 12.37 9.31 24.22
C ASN A 131 11.40 10.49 24.09
N VAL A 132 11.92 11.69 24.32
CA VAL A 132 11.25 12.93 23.99
C VAL A 132 12.19 13.83 23.20
N MET A 133 11.69 14.32 22.08
CA MET A 133 12.38 15.20 21.15
C MET A 133 11.72 16.56 21.13
N ASP A 134 12.54 17.61 21.21
CA ASP A 134 12.10 18.97 20.90
C ASP A 134 11.95 19.14 19.39
N MET A 135 10.76 19.51 18.92
CA MET A 135 10.47 19.61 17.48
C MET A 135 11.13 20.82 16.79
N HIS A 136 11.62 21.81 17.56
CA HIS A 136 12.33 22.96 16.98
C HIS A 136 13.79 22.61 16.65
N THR A 137 14.46 21.94 17.59
CA THR A 137 15.88 21.59 17.47
C THR A 137 16.13 20.19 16.94
N ASN A 138 15.10 19.34 16.90
CA ASN A 138 15.21 17.89 16.67
C ASN A 138 16.17 17.18 17.64
N LYS A 139 16.40 17.76 18.82
CA LYS A 139 17.26 17.17 19.86
C LYS A 139 16.44 16.37 20.84
N ILE A 140 17.00 15.23 21.28
CA ILE A 140 16.45 14.47 22.39
C ILE A 140 16.69 15.26 23.68
N ILE A 141 15.60 15.66 24.34
CA ILE A 141 15.60 16.43 25.59
C ILE A 141 15.37 15.54 26.82
N GLY A 142 15.03 14.27 26.61
CA GLY A 142 14.98 13.27 27.66
C GLY A 142 14.73 11.87 27.13
N TYR A 143 15.09 10.88 27.94
CA TYR A 143 14.81 9.48 27.67
C TYR A 143 14.67 8.68 28.98
N SER A 144 13.95 7.57 28.90
CA SER A 144 13.83 6.59 29.96
C SER A 144 13.94 5.19 29.38
N TYR A 145 14.53 4.27 30.13
CA TYR A 145 14.81 2.91 29.68
C TYR A 145 14.35 1.89 30.72
N SER A 146 13.64 0.86 30.27
CA SER A 146 13.14 -0.20 31.14
C SER A 146 13.06 -1.54 30.41
N LYS A 147 13.10 -2.63 31.18
CA LYS A 147 12.76 -3.97 30.68
C LYS A 147 11.24 -4.18 30.57
N LYS A 148 10.44 -3.28 31.13
CA LYS A 148 8.98 -3.33 31.14
C LYS A 148 8.40 -2.10 30.43
N MET A 149 7.36 -2.31 29.64
CA MET A 149 6.58 -1.25 29.00
C MET A 149 5.41 -0.88 29.91
N ASP A 150 5.67 -0.08 30.94
CA ASP A 150 4.69 0.38 31.91
C ASP A 150 4.50 1.90 31.86
N LYS A 151 3.54 2.41 32.65
CA LYS A 151 3.28 3.85 32.73
C LYS A 151 4.46 4.62 33.31
N GLU A 152 5.24 4.00 34.19
CA GLU A 152 6.38 4.63 34.85
C GLU A 152 7.46 5.00 33.83
N LEU A 153 7.69 4.16 32.82
CA LEU A 153 8.56 4.46 31.68
C LEU A 153 8.25 5.82 31.02
N LEU A 154 6.97 6.23 30.99
CA LEU A 154 6.52 7.51 30.45
C LEU A 154 6.48 8.64 31.49
N VAL A 155 6.06 8.32 32.73
CA VAL A 155 5.80 9.30 33.79
C VAL A 155 7.08 9.88 34.40
N ILE A 156 8.17 9.13 34.42
CA ILE A 156 9.48 9.57 34.95
C ILE A 156 9.95 10.89 34.31
N TRP A 157 9.48 11.21 33.09
CA TRP A 157 9.84 12.42 32.39
C TRP A 157 8.98 13.65 32.74
N PHE A 158 7.68 13.49 33.06
CA PHE A 158 6.75 14.61 33.31
C PHE A 158 6.82 15.19 34.74
N GLY A 159 7.84 14.83 35.52
CA GLY A 159 8.11 15.46 36.83
C GLY A 159 6.99 15.29 37.86
N GLY A 160 6.31 14.14 37.88
CA GLY A 160 5.32 13.83 38.91
C GLY A 160 4.05 14.70 38.90
N LYS A 161 3.79 15.48 37.85
CA LYS A 161 2.51 16.14 37.68
C LYS A 161 1.55 15.22 36.93
N ASN A 162 0.45 14.88 37.60
CA ASN A 162 -0.69 14.20 36.99
C ASN A 162 -1.10 14.95 35.72
N MET A 163 -0.99 14.27 34.58
CA MET A 163 -1.62 14.71 33.34
C MET A 163 -3.14 14.61 33.52
N ALA A 164 -3.82 15.75 33.44
CA ALA A 164 -5.27 15.85 33.27
C ALA A 164 -5.58 16.08 31.79
#